data_AF-A0AAD7PVB8-F1
#
_entry.id   AF-A0AAD7PVB8-F1
#
_cell.length_a   1.000
_cell.length_b   1.000
_cell.length_c   1.000
_cell.angle_alpha   90.00
_cell.angle_beta   90.00
_cell.angle_gamma   90.00
#
_symmetry.space_group_name_H-M   'P 1'
#
loop_
_entity.id
_entity.type
_entity.pdbx_description
1 polymer ?
#
loop_
_entity_poly.entity_id
_entity_poly.type
_entity_poly.pdbx_seq_one_letter_code
_entity_poly.pdbx_strand_id
1 'polypeptide(L)'
;MEIALGLEASGKQFIWVVKKRKRNEQEKEEWLPEGFEKITEGVCGGVAMATWPVSYEQIYTEKLVTDVLKIGVSLGAQTCDGIVGGTINSEAIEKAVNRIMEGIEAEEMRSRAKAFAKKVRQSVKEGGSSYSDLNSLIEELSRKSLKH
;
A
#
# COMPACT_ATOMS: atom_id res chain seq x y z
N MET A 1 4.75 -16.40 -14.38
CA MET A 1 3.56 -17.03 -14.99
C MET A 1 2.45 -17.21 -13.96
N GLU A 2 2.80 -17.51 -12.71
CA GLU A 2 1.87 -17.65 -11.57
C GLU A 2 0.81 -16.54 -11.40
N ILE A 3 1.18 -15.26 -11.56
CA ILE A 3 0.21 -14.15 -11.41
C ILE A 3 -0.92 -14.25 -12.43
N ALA A 4 -0.60 -14.53 -13.68
CA ALA A 4 -1.60 -14.65 -14.74
C ALA A 4 -2.54 -15.83 -14.44
N LEU A 5 -1.97 -16.98 -14.06
CA LEU A 5 -2.71 -18.19 -13.72
C LEU A 5 -3.62 -17.98 -12.50
N GLY A 6 -3.12 -17.33 -11.45
CA GLY A 6 -3.90 -17.05 -10.24
C GLY A 6 -5.04 -16.06 -10.49
N LEU A 7 -4.81 -15.04 -11.33
CA LEU A 7 -5.84 -14.09 -11.73
C LEU A 7 -6.92 -14.77 -12.60
N GLU A 8 -6.52 -15.61 -13.55
CA GLU A 8 -7.45 -16.37 -14.39
C GLU A 8 -8.29 -17.35 -13.57
N ALA A 9 -7.66 -18.10 -12.66
CA ALA A 9 -8.34 -19.04 -11.77
C ALA A 9 -9.36 -18.36 -10.85
N SER A 10 -9.08 -17.11 -10.42
CA SER A 10 -10.00 -16.36 -9.56
C SER A 10 -11.35 -16.02 -10.23
N GLY A 11 -11.39 -16.03 -11.57
CA GLY A 11 -12.55 -15.62 -12.35
C GLY A 11 -12.97 -14.16 -12.15
N LYS A 12 -12.15 -13.33 -11.50
CA LYS A 12 -12.44 -11.92 -11.24
C LYS A 12 -12.01 -11.05 -12.41
N GLN A 13 -12.73 -9.96 -12.66
CA GLN A 13 -12.28 -8.94 -13.61
C GLN A 13 -11.08 -8.19 -13.03
N PHE A 14 -10.05 -7.98 -13.85
CA PHE A 14 -8.83 -7.28 -13.43
C PHE A 14 -8.29 -6.35 -14.52
N ILE A 15 -7.56 -5.33 -14.09
CA ILE A 15 -6.69 -4.51 -14.95
C ILE A 15 -5.26 -4.81 -14.54
N TRP A 16 -4.44 -5.28 -15.48
CA TRP A 16 -3.03 -5.61 -15.21
C TRP A 16 -2.09 -4.61 -15.85
N VAL A 17 -1.37 -3.86 -15.01
CA VAL A 17 -0.34 -2.92 -15.44
C VAL A 17 1.03 -3.61 -15.35
N VAL A 18 1.69 -3.82 -16.50
CA VAL A 18 3.02 -4.46 -16.59
C VAL A 18 4.07 -3.41 -16.99
N LYS A 19 5.11 -3.25 -16.16
CA LYS A 19 6.21 -2.33 -16.45
C LYS A 19 7.05 -2.85 -17.64
N LYS A 20 7.35 -1.98 -18.59
CA LYS A 20 8.35 -2.26 -19.63
C LYS A 20 9.75 -2.14 -19.02
N ARG A 21 10.63 -3.11 -19.26
CA ARG A 21 12.05 -3.00 -18.89
C ARG A 21 12.66 -1.81 -19.65
N LYS A 22 13.08 -0.78 -18.94
CA LYS A 22 13.92 0.28 -19.51
C LYS A 22 15.38 -0.09 -19.28
N ARG A 23 16.22 0.09 -20.31
CA ARG A 23 17.63 -0.32 -20.28
C ARG A 23 18.51 0.65 -19.48
N ASN A 24 18.05 1.88 -19.24
CA ASN A 24 18.72 2.88 -18.41
C ASN A 24 17.65 3.63 -17.61
N GLU A 25 17.52 3.33 -16.32
CA GLU A 25 16.83 4.20 -15.37
C GLU A 25 17.89 4.70 -14.40
N GLN A 26 18.16 6.01 -14.46
CA GLN A 26 18.84 6.68 -13.35
C GLN A 26 17.97 6.44 -12.11
N GLU A 27 18.58 5.89 -11.07
CA GLU A 27 17.97 5.75 -9.75
C GLU A 27 17.42 7.13 -9.36
N LYS A 28 16.09 7.25 -9.33
CA LYS A 28 15.48 8.42 -8.71
C LYS A 28 15.83 8.33 -7.23
N GLU A 29 16.40 9.39 -6.67
CA GLU A 29 16.48 9.52 -5.22
C GLU A 29 15.06 9.46 -4.65
N GLU A 30 14.70 8.29 -4.14
CA GLU A 30 13.44 8.06 -3.43
C GLU A 30 13.71 8.33 -1.96
N TRP A 31 13.25 9.47 -1.47
CA TRP A 31 13.42 9.90 -0.08
C TRP A 31 12.47 9.18 0.88
N LEU A 32 11.55 8.37 0.35
CA LEU A 32 10.56 7.61 1.09
C LEU A 32 10.95 6.13 1.14
N PRO A 33 10.59 5.40 2.22
CA PRO A 33 10.81 3.95 2.28
C PRO A 33 10.15 3.23 1.11
N GLU A 34 10.75 2.14 0.67
CA GLU A 34 10.29 1.43 -0.53
C GLU A 34 8.83 0.98 -0.38
N GLY A 35 7.97 1.42 -1.30
CA GLY A 35 6.55 1.02 -1.32
C GLY A 35 5.63 1.85 -0.43
N PHE A 36 6.17 2.83 0.32
CA PHE A 36 5.36 3.76 1.12
C PHE A 36 4.37 4.57 0.27
N GLU A 37 4.81 5.07 -0.88
CA GLU A 37 3.95 5.82 -1.81
C GLU A 37 2.76 4.99 -2.30
N LYS A 38 3.02 3.75 -2.72
CA LYS A 38 2.00 2.84 -3.27
C LYS A 38 0.93 2.51 -2.23
N ILE A 39 1.33 2.33 -0.98
CA ILE A 39 0.39 2.03 0.11
C ILE A 39 -0.40 3.27 0.49
N THR A 40 0.24 4.44 0.52
CA THR A 40 -0.46 5.71 0.72
C THR A 40 -1.49 5.95 -0.38
N GLU A 41 -1.16 5.67 -1.65
CA GLU A 41 -2.10 5.76 -2.77
C GLU A 41 -3.31 4.83 -2.58
N GLY A 42 -3.08 3.57 -2.18
CA GLY A 42 -4.15 2.61 -1.90
C GLY A 42 -5.07 3.05 -0.75
N VAL A 43 -4.48 3.55 0.35
CA VAL A 43 -5.22 4.07 1.52
C VAL A 43 -6.04 5.31 1.14
N CYS A 44 -5.44 6.26 0.42
CA CYS A 44 -6.11 7.47 -0.07
C CYS A 44 -7.24 7.15 -1.06
N GLY A 45 -7.04 6.12 -1.89
CA GLY A 45 -8.02 5.58 -2.83
C GLY A 45 -9.17 4.82 -2.15
N GLY A 46 -8.97 4.38 -0.90
CA GLY A 46 -9.94 3.56 -0.17
C GLY A 46 -10.09 2.16 -0.77
N VAL A 47 -8.97 1.61 -1.24
CA VAL A 47 -8.90 0.32 -1.93
C VAL A 47 -8.34 -0.74 -0.98
N ALA A 48 -8.96 -1.91 -0.94
CA ALA A 48 -8.42 -3.06 -0.22
C ALA A 48 -7.27 -3.67 -1.03
N MET A 49 -6.18 -4.09 -0.37
CA MET A 49 -4.94 -4.47 -1.05
C MET A 49 -4.49 -5.89 -0.71
N ALA A 50 -3.86 -6.56 -1.68
CA ALA A 50 -3.06 -7.75 -1.41
C ALA A 50 -1.59 -7.34 -1.34
N THR A 51 -0.88 -7.69 -0.26
CA THR A 51 0.52 -7.32 -0.03
C THR A 51 1.46 -8.44 -0.46
N TRP A 52 2.50 -8.06 -1.20
CA TRP A 52 3.63 -8.92 -1.56
C TRP A 52 4.92 -8.17 -1.25
N PRO A 53 5.49 -8.32 -0.04
CA PRO A 53 6.78 -7.72 0.28
C PRO A 53 7.90 -8.42 -0.48
N VAL A 54 8.71 -7.65 -1.19
CA VAL A 54 9.92 -8.13 -1.91
C VAL A 54 11.22 -7.61 -1.28
N SER A 55 11.11 -6.84 -0.19
CA SER A 55 12.20 -6.18 0.51
C SER A 55 11.88 -6.08 2.01
N TYR A 56 12.92 -5.98 2.85
CA TYR A 56 12.78 -5.90 4.32
C TYR A 56 11.96 -4.69 4.77
N GLU A 57 12.09 -3.54 4.12
CA GLU A 57 11.32 -2.33 4.48
C GLU A 57 9.82 -2.50 4.23
N GLN A 58 9.45 -3.29 3.22
CA GLN A 58 8.06 -3.55 2.86
C GLN A 58 7.34 -4.45 3.87
N ILE A 59 8.07 -5.18 4.73
CA ILE A 59 7.48 -6.03 5.77
C ILE A 59 6.72 -5.19 6.80
N TYR A 60 7.26 -4.04 7.20
CA TYR A 60 6.57 -3.14 8.13
C TYR A 60 5.28 -2.58 7.50
N THR A 61 5.35 -2.23 6.23
CA THR A 61 4.20 -1.67 5.53
C THR A 61 3.12 -2.72 5.26
N GLU A 62 3.50 -3.98 5.06
CA GLU A 62 2.55 -5.11 5.09
C GLU A 62 1.83 -5.18 6.44
N LYS A 63 2.58 -5.15 7.55
CA LYS A 63 1.99 -5.21 8.90
C LYS A 63 1.06 -4.04 9.21
N LEU A 64 1.37 -2.86 8.71
CA LEU A 64 0.47 -1.72 8.75
C LEU A 64 -0.85 -2.02 8.03
N VAL A 65 -0.81 -2.59 6.83
CA VAL A 65 -1.99 -2.90 6.01
C VAL A 65 -2.83 -4.04 6.59
N THR A 66 -2.19 -5.14 7.00
CA THR A 66 -2.88 -6.37 7.42
C THR A 66 -3.30 -6.34 8.89
N ASP A 67 -2.42 -5.92 9.80
CA ASP A 67 -2.60 -6.13 11.24
C ASP A 67 -3.19 -4.88 11.90
N VAL A 68 -2.74 -3.69 11.48
CA VAL A 68 -3.13 -2.40 12.08
C VAL A 68 -4.38 -1.83 11.40
N LEU A 69 -4.30 -1.51 10.10
CA LEU A 69 -5.40 -0.92 9.35
C LEU A 69 -6.47 -1.95 8.99
N LYS A 70 -6.07 -3.23 8.89
CA LYS A 70 -6.92 -4.35 8.50
C LYS A 70 -7.64 -4.10 7.17
N ILE A 71 -6.95 -3.51 6.20
CA ILE A 71 -7.53 -3.18 4.88
C ILE A 71 -6.96 -4.06 3.76
N GLY A 72 -6.26 -5.13 4.10
CA GLY A 72 -5.67 -6.00 3.11
C GLY A 72 -5.26 -7.35 3.65
N VAL A 73 -4.80 -8.19 2.74
CA VAL A 73 -4.34 -9.56 3.00
C VAL A 73 -2.91 -9.74 2.52
N SER A 74 -2.14 -10.56 3.23
CA SER A 74 -0.82 -11.00 2.76
C SER A 74 -0.97 -12.11 1.72
N LEU A 75 -0.19 -12.03 0.65
CA LEU A 75 -0.01 -13.14 -0.30
C LEU A 75 0.90 -14.25 0.27
N GLY A 76 1.42 -14.09 1.49
CA GLY A 76 2.18 -15.11 2.18
C GLY A 76 3.60 -15.29 1.63
N ALA A 77 4.22 -14.23 1.11
CA ALA A 77 5.64 -14.26 0.74
C ALA A 77 6.47 -14.57 1.99
N GLN A 78 6.82 -15.83 2.20
CA GLN A 78 7.72 -16.23 3.27
C GLN A 78 9.14 -15.80 2.91
N THR A 79 9.90 -15.37 3.92
CA THR A 79 11.35 -15.23 3.87
C THR A 79 11.95 -16.62 3.64
N CYS A 80 12.19 -16.97 2.39
CA CYS A 80 12.97 -18.16 2.06
C CYS A 80 14.45 -17.79 2.25
N ASP A 81 15.15 -18.46 3.17
CA ASP A 81 16.61 -18.38 3.34
C ASP A 81 17.20 -16.95 3.42
N GLY A 82 16.54 -16.05 4.16
CA GLY A 82 17.02 -14.66 4.33
C GLY A 82 16.81 -13.76 3.09
N ILE A 83 16.11 -14.24 2.08
CA ILE A 83 15.69 -13.45 0.91
C ILE A 83 14.21 -13.10 1.10
N VAL A 84 13.92 -11.80 1.25
CA VAL A 84 12.55 -11.29 1.19
C VAL A 84 12.11 -11.29 -0.27
N GLY A 85 10.89 -11.74 -0.57
CA GLY A 85 10.37 -11.82 -1.94
C GLY A 85 10.40 -13.21 -2.59
N GLY A 86 10.11 -14.26 -1.82
CA GLY A 86 9.94 -15.62 -2.33
C GLY A 86 8.91 -15.74 -3.48
N THR A 87 9.01 -16.82 -4.25
CA THR A 87 8.08 -17.09 -5.35
C THR A 87 6.70 -17.44 -4.80
N ILE A 88 5.67 -16.73 -5.24
CA ILE A 88 4.28 -16.98 -4.88
C ILE A 88 3.63 -17.83 -5.98
N ASN A 89 2.95 -18.90 -5.58
CA ASN A 89 2.21 -19.75 -6.51
C ASN A 89 0.85 -19.14 -6.88
N SER A 90 0.31 -19.58 -8.01
CA SER A 90 -1.00 -19.18 -8.52
C SER A 90 -2.14 -19.40 -7.52
N GLU A 91 -2.10 -20.48 -6.73
CA GLU A 91 -3.11 -20.78 -5.71
C GLU A 91 -3.17 -19.71 -4.59
N ALA A 92 -2.02 -19.24 -4.11
CA ALA A 92 -1.97 -18.17 -3.10
C ALA A 92 -2.53 -16.85 -3.65
N ILE A 93 -2.27 -16.57 -4.93
CA ILE A 93 -2.78 -15.38 -5.62
C ILE A 93 -4.30 -15.48 -5.77
N GLU A 94 -4.81 -16.62 -6.22
CA GLU A 94 -6.24 -16.88 -6.34
C GLU A 94 -6.95 -16.70 -4.98
N LYS A 95 -6.42 -17.32 -3.92
CA LYS A 95 -6.98 -17.21 -2.56
C LYS A 95 -7.00 -15.77 -2.07
N ALA A 96 -5.92 -15.02 -2.26
CA ALA A 96 -5.86 -13.62 -1.83
C ALA A 96 -6.86 -12.75 -2.61
N VAL A 97 -6.95 -12.93 -3.93
CA VAL A 97 -7.92 -12.21 -4.77
C VAL A 97 -9.35 -12.53 -4.34
N ASN A 98 -9.69 -13.79 -4.13
CA ASN A 98 -11.02 -14.18 -3.67
C ASN A 98 -11.33 -13.57 -2.30
N ARG A 99 -10.36 -13.56 -1.37
CA ARG A 99 -10.53 -13.03 -0.02
C ARG A 99 -10.71 -11.51 0.05
N ILE A 100 -10.16 -10.74 -0.89
CA ILE A 100 -10.39 -9.28 -0.99
C ILE A 100 -11.63 -8.91 -1.82
N MET A 101 -12.12 -9.83 -2.64
CA MET A 101 -13.23 -9.58 -3.56
C MET A 101 -14.57 -10.11 -3.05
N GLU A 102 -14.61 -11.22 -2.31
CA GLU A 102 -15.85 -11.91 -1.96
C GLU A 102 -15.95 -12.26 -0.48
N GLY A 103 -17.20 -12.36 -0.01
CA GLY A 103 -17.51 -12.71 1.38
C GLY A 103 -17.52 -11.51 2.33
N ILE A 104 -17.83 -11.82 3.60
CA ILE A 104 -18.02 -10.83 4.66
C ILE A 104 -16.69 -10.10 4.96
N GLU A 105 -15.58 -10.85 5.02
CA GLU A 105 -14.25 -10.29 5.26
C GLU A 105 -13.85 -9.25 4.19
N ALA A 106 -14.12 -9.54 2.92
CA ALA A 106 -13.87 -8.62 1.81
C ALA A 106 -14.66 -7.31 1.97
N GLU A 107 -15.94 -7.41 2.32
CA GLU A 107 -16.78 -6.22 2.48
C GLU A 107 -16.34 -5.37 3.69
N GLU A 108 -15.96 -6.00 4.80
CA GLU A 108 -15.39 -5.31 5.94
C GLU A 108 -14.08 -4.59 5.59
N MET A 109 -13.17 -5.25 4.87
CA MET A 109 -11.91 -4.65 4.44
C MET A 109 -12.15 -3.44 3.54
N ARG A 110 -13.04 -3.54 2.55
CA ARG A 110 -13.38 -2.43 1.65
C ARG A 110 -14.08 -1.29 2.38
N SER A 111 -14.97 -1.60 3.32
CA SER A 111 -15.64 -0.60 4.16
C SER A 111 -14.63 0.17 5.02
N ARG A 112 -13.69 -0.54 5.67
CA ARG A 112 -12.59 0.08 6.42
C ARG A 112 -11.69 0.94 5.53
N ALA A 113 -11.32 0.45 4.35
CA ALA A 113 -10.50 1.20 3.40
C ALA A 113 -11.17 2.52 3.00
N LYS A 114 -12.47 2.50 2.65
CA LYS A 114 -13.26 3.71 2.36
C LYS A 114 -13.35 4.66 3.56
N ALA A 115 -13.48 4.14 4.77
CA ALA A 115 -13.50 4.96 5.98
C ALA A 115 -12.15 5.67 6.22
N PHE A 116 -11.03 4.98 6.03
CA PHE A 116 -9.71 5.60 6.10
C PHE A 116 -9.51 6.65 5.01
N ALA A 117 -9.89 6.37 3.77
CA ALA A 117 -9.84 7.36 2.69
C ALA A 117 -10.62 8.64 3.04
N LYS A 118 -11.80 8.51 3.68
CA LYS A 118 -12.57 9.66 4.16
C LYS A 118 -11.81 10.44 5.24
N LYS A 119 -11.19 9.75 6.21
CA LYS A 119 -10.40 10.38 7.27
C LYS A 119 -9.18 11.13 6.70
N VAL A 120 -8.45 10.51 5.77
CA VAL A 120 -7.32 11.15 5.08
C VAL A 120 -7.77 12.41 4.34
N ARG A 121 -8.89 12.35 3.61
CA ARG A 121 -9.46 13.52 2.94
C ARG A 121 -9.91 14.62 3.90
N GLN A 122 -10.26 14.28 5.14
CA GLN A 122 -10.62 15.25 6.17
C GLN A 122 -9.38 15.88 6.82
N SER A 123 -8.30 15.11 7.03
CA SER A 123 -7.09 15.61 7.69
C SER A 123 -6.33 16.65 6.87
N VAL A 124 -6.43 16.59 5.53
CA VAL A 124 -5.75 17.52 4.61
C VAL A 124 -6.56 18.76 4.24
N LYS A 125 -7.86 18.80 4.57
CA LYS A 125 -8.70 19.98 4.34
C LYS A 125 -8.37 21.08 5.35
N GLU A 126 -8.77 22.32 5.03
CA GLU A 126 -8.68 23.44 5.97
C GLU A 126 -9.35 23.10 7.31
N GLY A 127 -8.65 23.34 8.41
CA GLY A 127 -9.06 22.94 9.77
C GLY A 127 -8.81 21.47 10.11
N GLY A 128 -8.29 20.66 9.17
CA GLY A 128 -7.85 19.28 9.42
C GLY A 128 -6.52 19.22 10.18
N SER A 129 -6.22 18.04 10.75
CA SER A 129 -5.00 17.85 11.54
C SER A 129 -3.73 18.07 10.72
N SER A 130 -3.59 17.41 9.57
CA SER A 130 -2.40 17.55 8.72
C SER A 130 -2.23 18.98 8.17
N TYR A 131 -3.34 19.67 7.87
CA TYR A 131 -3.32 21.08 7.49
C TYR A 131 -2.80 21.98 8.62
N SER A 132 -3.28 21.73 9.84
CA SER A 132 -2.89 22.50 11.03
C SER A 132 -1.44 22.23 11.44
N ASP A 133 -0.99 20.97 11.33
CA ASP A 133 0.39 20.58 11.61
C ASP A 133 1.36 21.24 10.62
N LEU A 134 0.98 21.29 9.32
CA LEU A 134 1.78 21.96 8.31
C LEU A 134 1.88 23.48 8.57
N ASN A 135 0.78 24.14 8.91
CA ASN A 135 0.81 25.56 9.29
C ASN A 135 1.70 25.80 10.52
N SER A 136 1.59 24.94 11.54
CA SER A 136 2.41 25.02 12.75
C SER A 136 3.91 24.88 12.42
N LEU A 137 4.26 23.96 11.52
CA LEU A 137 5.63 23.78 11.04
C LEU A 137 6.15 25.02 10.30
N ILE A 138 5.34 25.61 9.41
CA ILE A 138 5.70 26.83 8.67
C ILE A 138 5.97 28.00 9.63
N GLU A 139 5.13 28.17 10.65
CA GLU A 139 5.31 29.19 11.69
C GLU A 139 6.59 28.99 12.51
N GLU A 140 6.93 27.73 12.84
CA GLU A 140 8.19 27.39 13.51
C GLU A 140 9.41 27.72 12.65
N LEU A 141 9.40 27.34 11.38
CA LEU A 141 10.50 27.62 10.46
C LEU A 141 10.67 29.12 10.23
N SER A 142 9.57 29.87 10.09
CA SER A 142 9.59 31.32 9.94
C SER A 142 10.18 32.02 11.17
N ARG A 143 9.83 31.56 12.38
CA ARG A 143 10.41 32.06 13.63
C ARG A 143 11.91 31.78 13.76
N LYS A 144 12.41 30.66 13.23
CA LYS A 144 13.84 30.33 13.23
C LYS A 144 14.61 31.14 12.20
N SER A 145 14.03 31.39 11.02
CA SER A 145 14.66 32.19 9.96
C SER A 145 14.84 33.67 10.33
N LEU A 146 14.02 34.21 11.22
CA LEU A 146 14.11 35.61 11.69
C LEU A 146 15.11 35.82 12.84
N LYS A 147 15.75 34.75 13.33
CA LYS A 147 16.76 34.79 14.41
C LYS A 147 18.20 34.74 13.90
N HIS A 148 18.40 34.73 12.58
CA HIS A 148 19.67 34.91 11.88
C HIS A 148 19.59 36.16 11.00
#